data_AF-A0A0C3NUY6-F1
#
_entry.id   AF-A0A0C3NUY6-F1
#
_cell.length_a   1.000
_cell.length_b   1.000
_cell.length_c   1.000
_cell.angle_alpha   90.00
_cell.angle_beta   90.00
_cell.angle_gamma   90.00
#
_symmetry.space_group_name_H-M   'P 1'
#
loop_
_entity.id
_entity.type
_entity.pdbx_description
1 polymer ?
#
loop_
_entity_poly.entity_id
_entity_poly.type
_entity_poly.pdbx_seq_one_letter_code
_entity_poly.pdbx_strand_id
1 'polypeptide(L)'
;MEYIDGDTLNDVWLDLPEEEKQNMVNQVVEIMRTMRTKTSFKLIGGISPDGCSCPLVDDRDATSGKGVVDGFGLYDIGPYESVREYLQSVFDRQFHHMDQMLRKGTLSAYEAEYRKEMSECLRNLTLEEAFELIKRKRDDFMAQPYDCKYPFVLRHGDLHGRNVMVSHSSPRRILAILDWDFGGSHALPLADEAFEVSSPDSNENTDVRVKQGDELFNTLLQINKLVGFLPSDDQLTKLVASMKLYVLDCEAKTARGSHVIASVGADPSIDADIPIDTEE
;
A
#
# COMPACT_ATOMS: atom_id res chain seq x y z
N MET A 1 -4.39 22.43 18.32
CA MET A 1 -4.45 21.15 19.06
C MET A 1 -4.00 21.39 20.48
N GLU A 2 -4.45 20.56 21.41
CA GLU A 2 -3.93 20.52 22.78
C GLU A 2 -2.49 19.98 22.78
N TYR A 3 -1.63 20.51 23.65
CA TYR A 3 -0.28 19.98 23.84
C TYR A 3 -0.35 18.70 24.67
N ILE A 4 0.26 17.62 24.19
CA ILE A 4 0.29 16.31 24.86
C ILE A 4 1.70 16.09 25.38
N ASP A 5 1.83 15.97 26.69
CA ASP A 5 3.10 15.72 27.37
C ASP A 5 3.39 14.20 27.42
N GLY A 6 4.29 13.74 26.54
CA GLY A 6 4.69 12.34 26.43
C GLY A 6 5.79 12.12 25.39
N ASP A 7 6.23 10.88 25.25
CA ASP A 7 7.20 10.43 24.24
C ASP A 7 6.49 9.65 23.13
N THR A 8 7.12 9.49 21.96
CA THR A 8 6.59 8.54 20.96
C THR A 8 6.90 7.10 21.39
N LEU A 9 6.02 6.16 21.05
CA LEU A 9 6.22 4.75 21.34
C LEU A 9 7.52 4.24 20.70
N ASN A 10 7.84 4.71 19.49
CA ASN A 10 9.09 4.39 18.79
C ASN A 10 10.33 4.75 19.61
N ASP A 11 10.34 5.92 20.26
CA ASP A 11 11.52 6.43 20.95
C ASP A 11 11.81 5.68 22.24
N VAL A 12 10.76 5.25 22.95
CA VAL A 12 10.91 4.60 24.26
C VAL A 12 10.86 3.07 24.18
N TRP A 13 10.45 2.49 23.06
CA TRP A 13 10.15 1.05 22.94
C TRP A 13 11.25 0.15 23.48
N LEU A 14 12.50 0.43 23.08
CA LEU A 14 13.66 -0.40 23.43
C LEU A 14 13.99 -0.35 24.92
N ASP A 15 13.64 0.74 25.59
CA ASP A 15 13.89 0.96 27.01
C ASP A 15 12.73 0.46 27.90
N LEU A 16 11.63 0.01 27.29
CA LEU A 16 10.49 -0.53 28.03
C LEU A 16 10.82 -1.89 28.65
N PRO A 17 10.48 -2.11 29.93
CA PRO A 17 10.41 -3.45 30.49
C PRO A 17 9.41 -4.32 29.72
N GLU A 18 9.65 -5.63 29.68
CA GLU A 18 8.82 -6.57 28.91
C GLU A 18 7.33 -6.53 29.30
N GLU A 19 7.03 -6.35 30.59
CA GLU A 19 5.66 -6.20 31.08
C GLU A 19 4.98 -4.94 30.51
N GLU A 20 5.73 -3.83 30.41
CA GLU A 20 5.23 -2.60 29.81
C GLU A 20 5.10 -2.72 28.28
N LYS A 21 6.02 -3.41 27.60
CA LYS A 21 5.88 -3.72 26.17
C LYS A 21 4.61 -4.50 25.90
N GLN A 22 4.35 -5.54 26.69
CA GLN A 22 3.12 -6.33 26.57
C GLN A 22 1.86 -5.50 26.87
N ASN A 23 1.95 -4.57 27.82
CA ASN A 23 0.88 -3.63 28.11
C ASN A 23 0.61 -2.68 26.91
N MET A 24 1.66 -2.14 26.29
CA MET A 24 1.58 -1.29 25.10
C MET A 24 0.97 -2.05 23.91
N VAL A 25 1.43 -3.28 23.66
CA VAL A 25 0.84 -4.17 22.63
C VAL A 25 -0.66 -4.32 22.84
N ASN A 26 -1.11 -4.56 24.07
CA ASN A 26 -2.54 -4.72 24.35
C ASN A 26 -3.33 -3.43 24.10
N GLN A 27 -2.77 -2.26 24.43
CA GLN A 27 -3.41 -0.98 24.15
C GLN A 27 -3.50 -0.68 22.65
N VAL A 28 -2.43 -0.91 21.89
CA VAL A 28 -2.43 -0.78 20.42
C VAL A 28 -3.46 -1.71 19.79
N VAL A 29 -3.49 -2.97 20.24
CA VAL A 29 -4.46 -3.97 19.76
C VAL A 29 -5.90 -3.49 19.99
N GLU A 30 -6.19 -2.94 21.16
CA GLU A 30 -7.53 -2.46 21.49
C GLU A 30 -7.93 -1.23 20.64
N ILE A 31 -6.99 -0.31 20.38
CA ILE A 31 -7.22 0.84 19.49
C ILE A 31 -7.53 0.35 18.07
N MET A 32 -6.70 -0.53 17.50
CA MET A 32 -6.93 -1.06 16.15
C MET A 32 -8.26 -1.83 16.05
N ARG A 33 -8.59 -2.65 17.06
CA ARG A 33 -9.90 -3.32 17.12
C ARG A 33 -11.05 -2.33 17.23
N THR A 34 -10.89 -1.27 18.02
CA THR A 34 -11.91 -0.23 18.16
C THR A 34 -12.14 0.48 16.83
N MET A 35 -11.08 0.88 16.13
CA MET A 35 -11.14 1.46 14.79
C MET A 35 -11.90 0.54 13.83
N ARG A 36 -11.57 -0.76 13.80
CA ARG A 36 -12.17 -1.74 12.88
C ARG A 36 -13.60 -2.16 13.23
N THR A 37 -14.02 -2.10 14.50
CA THR A 37 -15.29 -2.74 14.95
C THR A 37 -16.29 -1.81 15.60
N LYS A 38 -15.85 -0.64 16.10
CA LYS A 38 -16.71 0.33 16.80
C LYS A 38 -16.99 1.58 15.98
N THR A 39 -16.36 1.72 14.82
CA THR A 39 -16.62 2.82 13.90
C THR A 39 -17.42 2.32 12.69
N SER A 40 -18.25 3.19 12.14
CA SER A 40 -19.01 2.91 10.94
C SER A 40 -19.26 4.20 10.20
N PHE A 41 -18.87 4.23 8.93
CA PHE A 41 -19.02 5.38 8.04
C PHE A 41 -19.91 5.02 6.86
N LYS A 42 -20.54 6.04 6.27
CA LYS A 42 -21.35 5.89 5.06
C LYS A 42 -20.53 5.98 3.79
N LEU A 43 -19.41 6.69 3.85
CA LEU A 43 -18.55 7.00 2.71
C LEU A 43 -17.14 6.50 2.97
N ILE A 44 -16.37 6.27 1.91
CA ILE A 44 -14.91 6.14 1.92
C ILE A 44 -14.32 7.52 1.69
N GLY A 45 -13.42 8.00 2.53
CA GLY A 45 -12.92 9.37 2.43
C GLY A 45 -12.03 9.76 3.58
N GLY A 46 -11.35 10.90 3.46
CA GLY A 46 -10.71 11.53 4.60
C GLY A 46 -11.72 12.00 5.64
N ILE A 47 -11.24 12.29 6.84
CA ILE A 47 -12.06 12.88 7.91
C ILE A 47 -11.46 14.23 8.28
N SER A 48 -12.23 15.30 8.09
CA SER A 48 -11.80 16.64 8.49
C SER A 48 -11.88 16.83 10.02
N PRO A 49 -11.19 17.84 10.59
CA PRO A 49 -11.19 18.07 12.04
C PRO A 49 -12.56 18.30 12.68
N ASP A 50 -13.55 18.69 11.89
CA ASP A 50 -14.95 18.85 12.32
C ASP A 50 -15.76 17.53 12.24
N GLY A 51 -15.11 16.41 11.88
CA GLY A 51 -15.71 15.09 11.73
C GLY A 51 -16.46 14.87 10.42
N CYS A 52 -16.37 15.79 9.46
CA CYS A 52 -17.01 15.62 8.15
C CYS A 52 -16.17 14.74 7.21
N SER A 53 -16.83 14.07 6.27
CA SER A 53 -16.13 13.35 5.21
C SER A 53 -15.52 14.33 4.20
N CYS A 54 -14.26 14.12 3.86
CA CYS A 54 -13.52 14.88 2.85
C CYS A 54 -12.84 13.93 1.85
N PRO A 55 -12.17 14.44 0.81
CA PRO A 55 -11.37 13.63 -0.09
C PRO A 55 -10.39 12.73 0.67
N LEU A 56 -10.19 11.49 0.18
CA LEU A 56 -9.19 10.58 0.75
C LEU A 56 -7.80 10.98 0.26
N VAL A 57 -6.89 11.22 1.19
CA VAL A 57 -5.46 11.35 0.90
C VAL A 57 -4.82 9.98 1.15
N ASP A 58 -4.34 9.32 0.10
CA ASP A 58 -3.52 8.11 0.28
C ASP A 58 -2.05 8.52 0.48
N ASP A 59 -1.32 7.77 1.31
CA ASP A 59 0.09 8.00 1.68
C ASP A 59 1.02 8.27 0.48
N ARG A 60 0.77 7.58 -0.65
CA ARG A 60 1.52 7.83 -1.88
C ARG A 60 1.19 9.13 -2.59
N ASP A 61 0.06 9.75 -2.32
CA ASP A 61 -0.28 11.05 -2.92
C ASP A 61 0.54 12.19 -2.30
N ALA A 62 0.86 12.10 -1.01
CA ALA A 62 1.70 13.09 -0.33
C ALA A 62 3.19 12.89 -0.61
N THR A 63 3.68 11.65 -0.57
CA THR A 63 5.12 11.35 -0.70
C THR A 63 5.65 11.49 -2.13
N SER A 64 4.79 11.37 -3.14
CA SER A 64 5.19 11.56 -4.53
C SER A 64 4.81 12.91 -5.13
N GLY A 65 4.21 13.82 -4.33
CA GLY A 65 3.76 15.16 -4.74
C GLY A 65 2.42 15.21 -5.50
N LYS A 66 1.69 14.09 -5.62
CA LYS A 66 0.42 13.98 -6.34
C LYS A 66 -0.69 14.83 -5.73
N GLY A 67 -0.57 15.22 -4.46
CA GLY A 67 -1.48 16.16 -3.81
C GLY A 67 -1.62 17.53 -4.52
N VAL A 68 -0.62 17.94 -5.33
CA VAL A 68 -0.73 19.14 -6.18
C VAL A 68 -1.66 18.92 -7.38
N VAL A 69 -1.74 17.69 -7.90
CA VAL A 69 -2.57 17.32 -9.06
C VAL A 69 -4.03 17.12 -8.65
N ASP A 70 -4.27 16.59 -7.45
CA ASP A 70 -5.62 16.38 -6.88
C ASP A 70 -6.43 17.69 -6.76
N GLY A 71 -5.76 18.84 -6.59
CA GLY A 71 -6.39 20.15 -6.47
C GLY A 71 -6.99 20.74 -7.76
N PHE A 72 -6.77 20.12 -8.93
CA PHE A 72 -7.25 20.63 -10.22
C PHE A 72 -8.61 20.08 -10.66
N GLY A 73 -9.25 19.20 -9.87
CA GLY A 73 -10.56 18.62 -10.20
C GLY A 73 -10.55 17.76 -11.47
N LEU A 74 -9.42 17.10 -11.75
CA LEU A 74 -9.19 16.32 -12.98
C LEU A 74 -9.76 14.90 -12.92
N TYR A 75 -10.17 14.46 -11.73
CA TYR A 75 -10.88 13.22 -11.43
C TYR A 75 -11.63 13.40 -10.11
N ASP A 76 -12.54 12.47 -9.82
CA ASP A 76 -13.23 12.42 -8.54
C ASP A 76 -12.23 12.07 -7.41
N ILE A 77 -12.15 12.92 -6.39
CA ILE A 77 -11.24 12.75 -5.23
C ILE A 77 -12.01 12.29 -3.98
N GLY A 78 -13.30 12.05 -4.11
CA GLY A 78 -14.18 11.61 -3.03
C GLY A 78 -14.69 12.76 -2.16
N PRO A 79 -15.36 12.44 -1.04
CA PRO A 79 -15.58 11.08 -0.52
C PRO A 79 -16.47 10.22 -1.43
N TYR A 80 -16.31 8.89 -1.37
CA TYR A 80 -16.93 7.92 -2.27
C TYR A 80 -18.05 7.15 -1.56
N GLU A 81 -19.17 6.90 -2.25
CA GLU A 81 -20.31 6.15 -1.70
C GLU A 81 -20.08 4.63 -1.76
N SER A 82 -19.15 4.18 -2.58
CA SER A 82 -18.88 2.75 -2.77
C SER A 82 -17.41 2.44 -3.05
N VAL A 83 -17.01 1.19 -2.81
CA VAL A 83 -15.68 0.68 -3.22
C VAL A 83 -15.48 0.78 -4.73
N ARG A 84 -16.56 0.67 -5.52
CA ARG A 84 -16.48 0.82 -6.98
C ARG A 84 -16.05 2.23 -7.37
N GLU A 85 -16.67 3.25 -6.78
CA GLU A 85 -16.32 4.65 -7.01
C GLU A 85 -14.90 4.94 -6.56
N TYR A 86 -14.52 4.47 -5.36
CA TYR A 86 -13.15 4.57 -4.88
C TYR A 86 -12.16 3.94 -5.88
N LEU A 87 -12.38 2.69 -6.31
CA LEU A 87 -11.46 2.04 -7.25
C LEU A 87 -11.42 2.73 -8.61
N GLN A 88 -12.57 3.21 -9.11
CA GLN A 88 -12.62 4.00 -10.33
C GLN A 88 -11.75 5.25 -10.22
N SER A 89 -11.82 5.97 -9.09
CA SER A 89 -10.97 7.14 -8.84
C SER A 89 -9.48 6.82 -8.80
N VAL A 90 -9.09 5.68 -8.21
CA VAL A 90 -7.70 5.23 -8.17
C VAL A 90 -7.18 4.95 -9.58
N PHE A 91 -8.00 4.31 -10.42
CA PHE A 91 -7.67 4.10 -11.83
C PHE A 91 -7.57 5.41 -12.60
N ASP A 92 -8.54 6.31 -12.46
CA ASP A 92 -8.58 7.57 -13.18
C ASP A 92 -7.39 8.47 -12.81
N ARG A 93 -7.01 8.50 -11.53
CA ARG A 93 -5.80 9.16 -11.04
C ARG A 93 -4.55 8.57 -11.68
N GLN A 94 -4.41 7.25 -11.67
CA GLN A 94 -3.26 6.57 -12.27
C GLN A 94 -3.18 6.82 -13.79
N PHE A 95 -4.30 6.80 -14.51
CA PHE A 95 -4.33 7.12 -15.94
C PHE A 95 -4.00 8.58 -16.20
N HIS A 96 -4.51 9.50 -15.39
CA HIS A 96 -4.21 10.91 -15.53
C HIS A 96 -2.70 11.16 -15.45
N HIS A 97 -2.04 10.60 -14.43
CA HIS A 97 -0.59 10.72 -14.29
C HIS A 97 0.16 10.14 -15.49
N MET A 98 -0.24 8.96 -15.97
CA MET A 98 0.44 8.32 -17.11
C MET A 98 0.19 9.04 -18.45
N ASP A 99 -1.02 9.58 -18.66
CA ASP A 99 -1.39 10.31 -19.89
C ASP A 99 -0.64 11.64 -20.00
N GLN A 100 -0.50 12.39 -18.90
CA GLN A 100 0.34 13.60 -18.85
C GLN A 100 1.77 13.31 -19.30
N MET A 101 2.33 12.18 -18.86
CA MET A 101 3.69 11.77 -19.21
C MET A 101 3.85 11.33 -20.67
N LEU A 102 2.83 10.70 -21.25
CA LEU A 102 2.84 10.31 -22.66
C LEU A 102 2.71 11.51 -23.61
N ARG A 103 2.01 12.58 -23.19
CA ARG A 103 1.57 13.66 -24.11
C ARG A 103 2.45 14.92 -24.18
N LYS A 104 3.34 15.24 -23.22
CA LYS A 104 4.10 16.51 -23.28
C LYS A 104 5.55 16.49 -22.77
N GLY A 105 6.34 17.37 -23.40
CA GLY A 105 7.68 17.79 -23.01
C GLY A 105 7.70 19.06 -22.15
N THR A 106 8.88 19.30 -21.59
CA THR A 106 9.23 20.16 -20.43
C THR A 106 8.51 19.74 -19.15
N LEU A 107 9.21 18.87 -18.41
CA LEU A 107 8.78 18.35 -17.12
C LEU A 107 8.90 19.45 -16.06
N SER A 108 7.82 19.70 -15.34
CA SER A 108 7.89 20.31 -14.01
C SER A 108 8.78 19.44 -13.09
N ALA A 109 9.34 20.03 -12.04
CA ALA A 109 10.20 19.29 -11.09
C ALA A 109 9.53 18.04 -10.50
N TYR A 110 8.21 18.09 -10.34
CA TYR A 110 7.35 17.01 -9.88
C TYR A 110 7.28 15.83 -10.87
N GLU A 111 7.12 16.11 -12.16
CA GLU A 111 7.09 15.05 -13.18
C GLU A 111 8.45 14.36 -13.36
N ALA A 112 9.55 15.01 -12.93
CA ALA A 112 10.88 14.40 -12.90
C ALA A 112 11.03 13.39 -11.75
N GLU A 113 10.44 13.65 -10.58
CA GLU A 113 10.46 12.74 -9.42
C GLU A 113 9.60 11.50 -9.68
N TYR A 114 8.37 11.68 -10.19
CA TYR A 114 7.52 10.54 -10.55
C TYR A 114 8.12 9.72 -11.73
N ARG A 115 8.78 10.38 -12.70
CA ARG A 115 9.54 9.67 -13.74
C ARG A 115 10.68 8.84 -13.16
N LYS A 116 11.36 9.33 -12.13
CA LYS A 116 12.41 8.59 -11.43
C LYS A 116 11.82 7.37 -10.72
N GLU A 117 10.74 7.53 -9.95
CA GLU A 117 10.03 6.42 -9.29
C GLU A 117 9.61 5.35 -10.31
N MET A 118 9.01 5.76 -11.43
CA MET A 118 8.65 4.86 -12.52
C MET A 118 9.85 4.14 -13.12
N SER A 119 10.96 4.83 -13.35
CA SER A 119 12.19 4.23 -13.90
C SER A 119 12.82 3.22 -12.93
N GLU A 120 12.63 3.43 -11.62
CA GLU A 120 13.07 2.50 -10.58
C GLU A 120 12.16 1.26 -10.49
N CYS A 121 10.85 1.46 -10.68
CA CYS A 121 9.82 0.43 -10.55
C CYS A 121 9.62 -0.42 -11.81
N LEU A 122 9.73 0.15 -13.01
CA LEU A 122 9.50 -0.52 -14.29
C LEU A 122 10.82 -0.89 -14.97
N ARG A 123 11.13 -2.18 -15.01
CA ARG A 123 12.34 -2.74 -15.66
C ARG A 123 12.01 -3.65 -16.83
N ASN A 124 10.80 -4.19 -16.86
CA ASN A 124 10.31 -5.21 -17.76
C ASN A 124 9.14 -4.76 -18.63
N LEU A 125 8.58 -3.55 -18.40
CA LEU A 125 7.48 -2.97 -19.16
C LEU A 125 7.86 -1.61 -19.75
N THR A 126 7.35 -1.30 -20.94
CA THR A 126 7.29 0.10 -21.41
C THR A 126 6.13 0.84 -20.73
N LEU A 127 6.13 2.18 -20.82
CA LEU A 127 5.06 3.00 -20.27
C LEU A 127 3.71 2.68 -20.91
N GLU A 128 3.70 2.46 -22.22
CA GLU A 128 2.52 2.09 -23.00
C GLU A 128 2.01 0.70 -22.61
N GLU A 129 2.90 -0.27 -22.38
CA GLU A 129 2.53 -1.61 -21.92
C GLU A 129 1.93 -1.57 -20.50
N ALA A 130 2.53 -0.80 -19.60
CA ALA A 130 1.99 -0.58 -18.26
C ALA A 130 0.61 0.09 -18.31
N PHE A 131 0.45 1.09 -19.19
CA PHE A 131 -0.82 1.81 -19.37
C PHE A 131 -1.93 0.87 -19.83
N GLU A 132 -1.69 0.09 -20.87
CA GLU A 132 -2.67 -0.87 -21.39
C GLU A 132 -2.99 -2.00 -20.40
N LEU A 133 -2.02 -2.41 -19.56
CA LEU A 133 -2.25 -3.40 -18.52
C LEU A 133 -3.18 -2.87 -17.41
N ILE A 134 -2.95 -1.64 -16.94
CA ILE A 134 -3.81 -0.99 -15.94
C ILE A 134 -5.21 -0.78 -16.51
N LYS A 135 -5.31 -0.35 -17.78
CA LYS A 135 -6.57 -0.19 -18.51
C LYS A 135 -7.37 -1.48 -18.60
N ARG A 136 -6.72 -2.58 -18.99
CA ARG A 136 -7.36 -3.91 -19.01
C ARG A 136 -7.87 -4.31 -17.64
N LYS A 137 -7.05 -4.16 -16.59
CA LYS A 137 -7.46 -4.49 -15.20
C LYS A 137 -8.66 -3.65 -14.74
N ARG A 138 -8.71 -2.36 -15.07
CA ARG A 138 -9.89 -1.51 -14.82
C ARG A 138 -11.10 -2.08 -15.54
N ASP A 139 -11.00 -2.29 -16.85
CA ASP A 139 -12.13 -2.69 -17.69
C ASP A 139 -12.70 -4.04 -17.23
N ASP A 140 -11.82 -5.00 -16.93
CA ASP A 140 -12.18 -6.32 -16.40
C ASP A 140 -12.94 -6.21 -15.06
N PHE A 141 -12.48 -5.34 -14.16
CA PHE A 141 -13.16 -5.10 -12.88
C PHE A 141 -14.50 -4.40 -13.06
N MET A 142 -14.55 -3.35 -13.89
CA MET A 142 -15.75 -2.55 -14.10
C MET A 142 -16.84 -3.31 -14.86
N ALA A 143 -16.47 -4.28 -15.70
CA ALA A 143 -17.39 -5.14 -16.44
C ALA A 143 -18.20 -6.08 -15.54
N GLN A 144 -17.72 -6.38 -14.34
CA GLN A 144 -18.42 -7.24 -13.39
C GLN A 144 -19.10 -6.40 -12.32
N PRO A 145 -20.31 -6.75 -11.85
CA PRO A 145 -20.87 -6.13 -10.65
C PRO A 145 -19.98 -6.47 -9.45
N TYR A 146 -19.70 -5.47 -8.63
CA TYR A 146 -18.92 -5.60 -7.40
C TYR A 146 -19.70 -4.90 -6.31
N ASP A 147 -20.12 -5.69 -5.33
CA ASP A 147 -20.91 -5.23 -4.18
C ASP A 147 -20.08 -5.46 -2.93
N CYS A 148 -19.60 -4.35 -2.34
CA CYS A 148 -18.82 -4.43 -1.12
C CYS A 148 -19.74 -4.80 0.04
N LYS A 149 -19.52 -5.97 0.63
CA LYS A 149 -20.30 -6.45 1.78
C LYS A 149 -19.75 -5.99 3.12
N TYR A 150 -18.69 -5.19 3.10
CA TYR A 150 -17.94 -4.81 4.28
C TYR A 150 -18.32 -3.40 4.74
N PRO A 151 -18.36 -3.16 6.06
CA PRO A 151 -18.55 -1.81 6.56
C PRO A 151 -17.35 -0.93 6.20
N PHE A 152 -17.60 0.38 6.09
CA PHE A 152 -16.53 1.37 6.05
C PHE A 152 -16.17 1.75 7.48
N VAL A 153 -14.89 1.61 7.79
CA VAL A 153 -14.33 1.71 9.14
C VAL A 153 -13.20 2.73 9.16
N LEU A 154 -12.88 3.23 10.34
CA LEU A 154 -11.79 4.17 10.55
C LEU A 154 -10.45 3.49 10.23
N ARG A 155 -9.64 4.19 9.45
CA ARG A 155 -8.27 3.87 9.07
C ARG A 155 -7.42 5.09 9.40
N HIS A 156 -6.24 4.86 9.98
CA HIS A 156 -5.26 5.92 10.22
C HIS A 156 -4.48 6.27 8.95
N GLY A 157 -4.14 5.25 8.14
CA GLY A 157 -3.40 5.44 6.90
C GLY A 157 -1.89 5.26 7.07
N ASP A 158 -1.36 5.71 8.21
CA ASP A 158 0.06 5.65 8.57
C ASP A 158 0.28 5.27 10.05
N LEU A 159 -0.33 4.17 10.52
CA LEU A 159 -0.30 3.81 11.93
C LEU A 159 1.00 3.06 12.31
N HIS A 160 1.93 3.75 12.95
CA HIS A 160 3.16 3.17 13.49
C HIS A 160 3.61 3.89 14.76
N GLY A 161 4.64 3.38 15.44
CA GLY A 161 5.04 3.84 16.78
C GLY A 161 5.49 5.31 16.88
N ARG A 162 5.82 6.00 15.78
CA ARG A 162 6.09 7.46 15.81
C ARG A 162 4.80 8.26 15.94
N ASN A 163 3.69 7.71 15.44
CA ASN A 163 2.36 8.29 15.47
C ASN A 163 1.57 7.87 16.73
N VAL A 164 2.23 7.28 17.73
CA VAL A 164 1.64 6.90 19.02
C VAL A 164 2.36 7.60 20.15
N MET A 165 1.66 8.46 20.89
CA MET A 165 2.19 9.14 22.08
C MET A 165 1.93 8.32 23.33
N VAL A 166 2.91 8.21 24.22
CA VAL A 166 2.84 7.47 25.48
C VAL A 166 3.24 8.32 26.69
N SER A 167 2.62 8.06 27.83
CA SER A 167 2.89 8.77 29.08
C SER A 167 4.25 8.43 29.67
N HIS A 168 4.91 9.39 30.32
CA HIS A 168 6.15 9.16 31.08
C HIS A 168 5.97 8.25 32.33
N SER A 169 4.77 8.23 32.91
CA SER A 169 4.48 7.52 34.15
C SER A 169 4.29 6.02 33.94
N SER A 170 4.76 5.21 34.89
CA SER A 170 4.44 3.78 34.97
C SER A 170 3.16 3.54 35.80
N PRO A 171 2.21 2.69 35.34
CA PRO A 171 2.25 1.98 34.06
C PRO A 171 2.00 2.93 32.89
N ARG A 172 2.80 2.76 31.82
CA ARG A 172 2.68 3.59 30.60
C ARG A 172 1.29 3.44 29.98
N ARG A 173 0.80 4.53 29.38
CA ARG A 173 -0.49 4.59 28.68
C ARG A 173 -0.33 5.33 27.36
N ILE A 174 -1.05 4.89 26.34
CA ILE A 174 -1.21 5.63 25.09
C ILE A 174 -2.07 6.86 25.38
N LEU A 175 -1.53 8.03 25.07
CA LEU A 175 -2.16 9.33 25.29
C LEU A 175 -2.89 9.83 24.04
N ALA A 176 -2.31 9.58 22.86
CA ALA A 176 -2.89 9.97 21.59
C ALA A 176 -2.31 9.18 20.41
N ILE A 177 -3.07 9.19 19.33
CA ILE A 177 -2.64 8.82 17.98
C ILE A 177 -2.50 10.13 17.19
N LEU A 178 -1.33 10.35 16.60
CA LEU A 178 -0.95 11.58 15.90
C LEU A 178 -0.94 11.37 14.39
N ASP A 179 -0.85 12.46 13.64
CA ASP A 179 -0.63 12.45 12.19
C ASP A 179 -1.73 11.73 11.38
N TRP A 180 -2.95 12.29 11.48
CA TRP A 180 -4.13 11.81 10.76
C TRP A 180 -4.24 12.35 9.34
N ASP A 181 -3.15 12.82 8.72
CA ASP A 181 -3.20 13.41 7.37
C ASP A 181 -3.64 12.38 6.31
N PHE A 182 -3.38 11.10 6.56
CA PHE A 182 -3.88 9.95 5.77
C PHE A 182 -5.12 9.27 6.39
N GLY A 183 -5.65 9.89 7.43
CA GLY A 183 -6.74 9.40 8.26
C GLY A 183 -8.08 9.52 7.55
N GLY A 184 -8.88 8.47 7.64
CA GLY A 184 -10.15 8.43 6.94
C GLY A 184 -10.96 7.17 7.19
N SER A 185 -12.01 7.00 6.42
CA SER A 185 -12.80 5.78 6.35
C SER A 185 -12.42 4.96 5.12
N HIS A 186 -12.31 3.64 5.30
CA HIS A 186 -12.05 2.69 4.22
C HIS A 186 -12.87 1.41 4.39
N ALA A 187 -13.02 0.63 3.32
CA ALA A 187 -13.60 -0.71 3.42
C ALA A 187 -12.76 -1.59 4.34
N LEU A 188 -13.40 -2.37 5.21
CA LEU A 188 -12.71 -3.20 6.21
C LEU A 188 -11.53 -4.04 5.67
N PRO A 189 -11.58 -4.68 4.48
CA PRO A 189 -10.42 -5.40 3.92
C PRO A 189 -9.18 -4.53 3.62
N LEU A 190 -9.35 -3.20 3.59
CA LEU A 190 -8.32 -2.20 3.27
C LEU A 190 -8.00 -1.30 4.49
N ALA A 191 -8.48 -1.65 5.68
CA ALA A 191 -8.09 -0.98 6.93
C ALA A 191 -6.61 -1.24 7.28
N ASP A 192 -6.07 -0.55 8.29
CA ASP A 192 -4.67 -0.69 8.70
C ASP A 192 -4.37 -2.15 9.09
N GLU A 193 -3.58 -2.87 8.28
CA GLU A 193 -3.35 -4.30 8.42
C GLU A 193 -2.30 -4.62 9.49
N ALA A 194 -1.26 -3.79 9.57
CA ALA A 194 -0.07 -4.01 10.37
C ALA A 194 0.24 -2.78 11.25
N PHE A 195 0.99 -3.01 12.32
CA PHE A 195 1.52 -1.96 13.18
C PHE A 195 3.02 -2.16 13.40
N GLU A 196 3.82 -1.22 12.92
CA GLU A 196 5.25 -1.22 13.17
C GLU A 196 5.55 -0.35 14.38
N VAL A 197 6.13 -0.94 15.43
CA VAL A 197 6.44 -0.19 16.66
C VAL A 197 7.67 0.72 16.47
N SER A 198 8.61 0.31 15.62
CA SER A 198 9.78 1.09 15.28
C SER A 198 10.24 0.75 13.86
N SER A 199 10.43 1.78 13.04
CA SER A 199 11.07 1.63 11.73
C SER A 199 12.53 2.02 11.87
N PRO A 200 13.50 1.15 11.52
CA PRO A 200 14.89 1.55 11.50
C PRO A 200 15.07 2.62 10.42
N ASP A 201 15.41 3.85 10.82
CA ASP A 201 15.82 4.85 9.85
C ASP A 201 17.00 4.27 9.06
N SER A 202 16.79 4.13 7.75
CA SER A 202 17.75 3.53 6.81
C SER A 202 19.15 4.18 6.82
N ASN A 203 19.30 5.34 7.47
CA ASN A 203 20.52 6.11 7.58
C ASN A 203 21.28 5.94 8.92
N GLU A 204 20.69 5.31 9.95
CA GLU A 204 21.37 5.10 11.23
C GLU A 204 21.88 3.66 11.37
N ASN A 205 23.06 3.41 10.81
CA ASN A 205 23.77 2.15 10.94
C ASN A 205 24.31 1.98 12.38
N THR A 206 23.44 1.60 13.30
CA THR A 206 23.86 1.08 14.61
C THR A 206 23.59 -0.43 14.62
N ASP A 207 24.66 -1.23 14.63
CA ASP A 207 24.63 -2.71 14.69
C ASP A 207 23.73 -3.29 15.80
N VAL A 208 23.36 -2.46 16.79
CA VAL A 208 22.41 -2.77 17.87
C VAL A 208 20.98 -2.91 17.34
N ARG A 209 20.55 -2.08 16.37
CA ARG A 209 19.17 -2.09 15.83
C ARG A 209 18.91 -3.24 14.86
N VAL A 210 19.93 -3.73 14.15
CA VAL A 210 19.81 -4.92 13.28
C VAL A 210 19.51 -6.18 14.11
N LYS A 211 20.08 -6.31 15.32
CA LYS A 211 19.78 -7.41 16.25
C LYS A 211 18.43 -7.25 16.97
N GLN A 212 17.93 -6.02 17.10
CA GLN A 212 16.59 -5.73 17.64
C GLN A 212 15.46 -5.96 16.61
N GLY A 213 15.82 -6.15 15.33
CA GLY A 213 14.87 -6.44 14.26
C GLY A 213 14.01 -7.68 14.52
N ASP A 214 14.59 -8.74 15.11
CA ASP A 214 13.84 -9.96 15.45
C ASP A 214 12.77 -9.70 16.52
N GLU A 215 13.08 -8.88 17.52
CA GLU A 215 12.15 -8.52 18.60
C GLU A 215 11.00 -7.66 18.07
N LEU A 216 11.33 -6.67 17.22
CA LEU A 216 10.34 -5.82 16.54
C LEU A 216 9.44 -6.65 15.61
N PHE A 217 10.03 -7.55 14.83
CA PHE A 217 9.29 -8.45 13.94
C PHE A 217 8.36 -9.39 14.71
N ASN A 218 8.83 -9.98 15.81
CA ASN A 218 8.01 -10.82 16.69
C ASN A 218 6.84 -10.03 17.31
N THR A 219 7.09 -8.79 17.71
CA THR A 219 6.04 -7.90 18.25
C THR A 219 4.99 -7.59 17.18
N LEU A 220 5.41 -7.26 15.95
CA LEU A 220 4.52 -7.05 14.81
C LEU A 220 3.64 -8.29 14.57
N LEU A 221 4.24 -9.49 14.54
CA LEU A 221 3.49 -10.74 14.39
C LEU A 221 2.49 -10.94 15.54
N GLN A 222 2.88 -10.61 16.77
CA GLN A 222 2.01 -10.71 17.93
C GLN A 222 0.82 -9.76 17.83
N ILE A 223 1.06 -8.49 17.48
CA ILE A 223 -0.01 -7.50 17.28
C ILE A 223 -0.95 -7.99 16.19
N ASN A 224 -0.45 -8.38 15.02
CA ASN A 224 -1.28 -8.85 13.90
C ASN A 224 -2.15 -10.05 14.31
N LYS A 225 -1.58 -11.00 15.06
CA LYS A 225 -2.31 -12.14 15.60
C LYS A 225 -3.39 -11.72 16.60
N LEU A 226 -3.10 -10.75 17.45
CA LEU A 226 -4.02 -10.29 18.50
C LEU A 226 -5.14 -9.40 17.94
N VAL A 227 -4.85 -8.44 17.07
CA VAL A 227 -5.88 -7.59 16.45
C VAL A 227 -6.91 -8.45 15.70
N GLY A 228 -6.43 -9.54 15.09
CA GLY A 228 -7.23 -10.43 14.26
C GLY A 228 -7.06 -10.08 12.78
N PHE A 229 -7.24 -11.08 11.92
CA PHE A 229 -7.10 -10.92 10.48
C PHE A 229 -8.25 -10.09 9.91
N LEU A 230 -7.90 -9.20 8.98
CA LEU A 230 -8.89 -8.56 8.13
C LEU A 230 -9.57 -9.63 7.26
N PRO A 231 -10.86 -9.46 6.92
CA PRO A 231 -11.51 -10.37 5.98
C PRO A 231 -10.76 -10.35 4.64
N SER A 232 -10.51 -11.52 4.07
CA SER A 232 -9.96 -11.63 2.72
C SER A 232 -11.05 -11.29 1.71
N ASP A 233 -10.85 -10.17 1.03
CA ASP A 233 -11.45 -9.88 -0.27
C ASP A 233 -10.33 -9.93 -1.31
N ASP A 234 -10.00 -11.16 -1.73
CA ASP A 234 -8.91 -11.42 -2.65
C ASP A 234 -9.02 -10.62 -3.95
N GLN A 235 -10.23 -10.36 -4.44
CA GLN A 235 -10.42 -9.60 -5.68
C GLN A 235 -10.07 -8.13 -5.45
N LEU A 236 -10.61 -7.51 -4.39
CA LEU A 236 -10.34 -6.12 -4.05
C LEU A 236 -8.86 -5.90 -3.71
N THR A 237 -8.32 -6.70 -2.81
CA THR A 237 -6.94 -6.56 -2.33
C THR A 237 -5.93 -6.80 -3.44
N LYS A 238 -6.11 -7.83 -4.28
CA LYS A 238 -5.22 -8.06 -5.43
C LYS A 238 -5.35 -6.94 -6.45
N LEU A 239 -6.53 -6.41 -6.71
CA LEU A 239 -6.70 -5.32 -7.67
C LEU A 239 -5.94 -4.08 -7.20
N VAL A 240 -6.18 -3.63 -5.97
CA VAL A 240 -5.49 -2.48 -5.36
C VAL A 240 -3.97 -2.68 -5.35
N ALA A 241 -3.50 -3.85 -4.94
CA ALA A 241 -2.07 -4.16 -4.93
C ALA A 241 -1.48 -4.24 -6.34
N SER A 242 -2.20 -4.79 -7.31
CA SER A 242 -1.71 -4.98 -8.68
C SER A 242 -1.68 -3.70 -9.50
N MET A 243 -2.24 -2.59 -9.02
CA MET A 243 -2.03 -1.27 -9.63
C MET A 243 -0.66 -0.67 -9.29
N LYS A 244 0.09 -1.25 -8.34
CA LYS A 244 1.43 -0.78 -8.00
C LYS A 244 2.40 -1.06 -9.15
N LEU A 245 3.13 -0.04 -9.60
CA LEU A 245 4.07 -0.15 -10.73
C LEU A 245 5.08 -1.30 -10.57
N TYR A 246 5.67 -1.46 -9.40
CA TYR A 246 6.61 -2.57 -9.14
C TYR A 246 5.93 -3.95 -9.19
N VAL A 247 4.63 -4.04 -8.82
CA VAL A 247 3.87 -5.30 -8.90
C VAL A 247 3.56 -5.60 -10.36
N LEU A 248 3.11 -4.60 -11.13
CA LEU A 248 2.89 -4.73 -12.58
C LEU A 248 4.16 -5.22 -13.28
N ASP A 249 5.31 -4.65 -12.92
CA ASP A 249 6.60 -5.06 -13.47
C ASP A 249 6.96 -6.52 -13.12
N CYS A 250 6.73 -6.91 -11.86
CA CYS A 250 6.93 -8.29 -11.41
C CYS A 250 5.99 -9.29 -12.11
N GLU A 251 4.72 -8.94 -12.30
CA GLU A 251 3.74 -9.74 -13.04
C GLU A 251 4.19 -9.92 -14.49
N ALA A 252 4.65 -8.84 -15.14
CA ALA A 252 5.16 -8.87 -16.50
C ALA A 252 6.42 -9.73 -16.65
N LYS A 253 7.36 -9.61 -15.72
CA LYS A 253 8.55 -10.48 -15.65
C LYS A 253 8.16 -11.95 -15.55
N THR A 254 7.19 -12.26 -14.70
CA THR A 254 6.70 -13.64 -14.52
C THR A 254 6.07 -14.16 -15.81
N ALA A 255 5.18 -13.38 -16.44
CA ALA A 255 4.55 -13.77 -17.70
C ALA A 255 5.57 -14.00 -18.83
N ARG A 256 6.60 -13.15 -18.94
CA ARG A 256 7.68 -13.28 -19.93
C ARG A 256 8.63 -14.44 -19.62
N GLY A 257 8.83 -14.77 -18.35
CA GLY A 257 9.60 -15.95 -17.90
C GLY A 257 8.84 -17.27 -18.02
N SER A 258 7.50 -17.25 -17.96
CA SER A 258 6.64 -18.42 -18.18
C SER A 258 6.51 -18.83 -19.65
N HIS A 259 6.83 -17.94 -20.60
CA HIS A 259 6.85 -18.28 -22.03
C HIS A 259 8.04 -19.14 -22.47
N VAL A 260 9.06 -19.34 -21.63
CA VAL A 260 10.24 -20.17 -21.95
C VAL A 260 9.98 -21.67 -21.73
N ILE A 261 8.85 -22.07 -21.12
CA ILE A 261 8.51 -23.49 -20.89
C ILE A 261 7.37 -23.99 -21.79
N ALA A 262 6.78 -23.14 -22.64
CA ALA A 262 5.65 -23.51 -23.51
C ALA A 262 6.01 -23.67 -25.01
N SER A 263 7.27 -23.99 -25.34
CA SER A 263 7.66 -24.32 -26.73
C SER A 263 8.72 -25.43 -26.85
N VAL A 264 8.68 -26.43 -25.96
CA VAL A 264 9.39 -27.71 -26.20
C VAL A 264 8.33 -28.81 -26.23
N GLY A 265 7.63 -28.89 -27.36
CA GLY A 265 6.51 -29.83 -27.51
C GLY A 265 5.91 -29.85 -28.90
N ALA A 266 6.73 -29.99 -29.94
CA ALA A 266 6.34 -30.52 -31.25
C ALA A 266 7.60 -30.78 -32.10
N ASP A 267 8.13 -32.00 -32.11
CA ASP A 267 8.00 -32.91 -33.27
C ASP A 267 8.74 -34.24 -33.01
N PRO A 268 8.08 -35.40 -33.06
CA PRO A 268 8.74 -36.70 -33.21
C PRO A 268 8.91 -37.01 -34.71
N SER A 269 10.11 -37.46 -35.07
CA SER A 269 10.50 -38.02 -36.38
C SER A 269 10.77 -37.02 -37.53
N ILE A 270 11.98 -37.07 -38.07
CA ILE A 270 12.28 -37.27 -39.50
C ILE A 270 13.74 -37.78 -39.57
N ASP A 271 13.88 -39.00 -40.08
CA ASP A 271 15.12 -39.56 -40.63
C ASP A 271 15.69 -38.67 -41.73
N ALA A 272 17.00 -38.44 -41.72
CA ALA A 272 17.78 -38.22 -42.94
C ALA A 272 19.26 -38.47 -42.66
N ASP A 273 19.69 -39.69 -42.94
CA ASP A 273 21.11 -40.02 -43.12
C ASP A 273 21.72 -39.20 -44.27
N ILE A 274 22.96 -38.82 -44.03
CA ILE A 274 23.81 -37.89 -44.77
C ILE A 274 24.32 -38.54 -46.07
N PRO A 275 24.35 -37.84 -47.23
CA PRO A 275 25.15 -38.28 -48.36
C PRO A 275 26.61 -37.83 -48.16
N ILE A 276 27.56 -38.78 -48.22
CA ILE A 276 28.98 -38.48 -48.40
C ILE A 276 29.34 -38.86 -49.83
N ASP A 277 29.80 -37.86 -50.57
CA ASP A 277 30.28 -37.92 -51.94
C ASP A 277 31.68 -38.56 -52.06
N THR A 278 31.89 -39.21 -53.21
CA THR A 278 33.13 -39.41 -53.99
C THR A 278 34.32 -40.18 -53.39
N GLU A 279 34.67 -41.33 -54.00
CA GLU A 279 35.85 -41.48 -54.90
C GLU A 279 35.92 -42.92 -55.50
N GLU A 280 36.23 -42.96 -56.81
CA GLU A 280 36.56 -44.08 -57.74
C GLU A 280 35.57 -45.26 -57.99
#